data_AF-A0A7Y2BFS0-F1
#
_entry.id   AF-A0A7Y2BFS0-F1
#
_cell.length_a   1.000
_cell.length_b   1.000
_cell.length_c   1.000
_cell.angle_alpha   90.00
_cell.angle_beta   90.00
_cell.angle_gamma   90.00
#
_symmetry.space_group_name_H-M   'P 1'
#
loop_
_entity.id
_entity.type
_entity.pdbx_description
1 polymer ?
#
loop_
_entity_poly.entity_id
_entity_poly.type
_entity_poly.pdbx_seq_one_letter_code
_entity_poly.pdbx_strand_id
1 'polypeptide(L)'
;MKEFHCIVGNKGGVGKSLAASLVTQYAEDQRWGPFGIECDQSNRTLSRYERLRTQRLELLDSEQQIDRRRFDTLIEMLVQDDEPFVVMDNGQASFAPLTRYMVECHAFDT
;
A
#
# COMPACT_ATOMS: atom_id res chain seq x y z
N MET A 1 -7.27 6.83 -16.13
CA MET A 1 -7.70 7.21 -14.77
C MET A 1 -6.69 6.59 -13.83
N LYS A 2 -6.09 7.34 -12.90
CA LYS A 2 -5.21 6.74 -11.88
C LYS A 2 -6.07 6.23 -10.75
N GLU A 3 -5.85 4.98 -10.36
CA GLU A 3 -6.55 4.36 -9.25
C GLU A 3 -5.56 3.93 -8.17
N PHE A 4 -5.90 4.24 -6.93
CA PHE A 4 -5.15 3.81 -5.76
C PHE A 4 -6.07 3.02 -4.84
N HIS A 5 -5.76 1.73 -4.68
CA HIS A 5 -6.48 0.79 -3.83
C HIS A 5 -5.65 0.52 -2.58
N CYS A 6 -6.01 1.18 -1.47
CA CYS A 6 -5.32 1.04 -0.19
C CYS A 6 -6.05 0.04 0.71
N ILE A 7 -5.45 -1.12 0.96
CA ILE A 7 -6.04 -2.18 1.79
C ILE A 7 -5.49 -2.07 3.21
N VAL A 8 -6.35 -1.63 4.13
CA VAL A 8 -5.99 -1.27 5.51
C VAL A 8 -6.81 -2.06 6.54
N GLY A 9 -6.23 -2.31 7.72
CA GLY A 9 -6.99 -2.88 8.84
C GLY A 9 -6.15 -3.09 10.10
N ASN A 10 -6.78 -2.87 11.26
CA ASN A 10 -6.14 -2.92 12.59
C ASN A 10 -5.88 -4.34 13.14
N LYS A 11 -6.33 -5.37 12.42
CA LYS A 11 -6.23 -6.77 12.85
C LYS A 11 -5.34 -7.59 11.90
N GLY A 12 -4.44 -8.38 12.47
CA GLY A 12 -3.65 -9.37 11.77
C GLY A 12 -4.50 -10.57 11.33
N GLY A 13 -4.16 -11.20 10.21
CA GLY A 13 -4.80 -12.45 9.77
C GLY A 13 -6.21 -12.32 9.19
N VAL A 14 -6.74 -11.11 8.97
CA VAL A 14 -8.08 -10.89 8.38
C VAL A 14 -8.14 -11.02 6.86
N GLY A 15 -7.02 -11.34 6.20
CA GLY A 15 -6.97 -11.54 4.75
C GLY A 15 -6.60 -10.31 3.91
N LYS A 16 -5.97 -9.28 4.48
CA LYS A 16 -5.54 -8.06 3.73
C LYS A 16 -4.66 -8.39 2.52
N SER A 17 -3.59 -9.14 2.72
CA SER A 17 -2.70 -9.55 1.63
C SER A 17 -3.38 -10.45 0.59
N LEU A 18 -4.36 -11.27 1.00
CA LEU A 18 -5.18 -12.04 0.06
C LEU A 18 -6.02 -11.09 -0.80
N ALA A 19 -6.72 -10.13 -0.18
CA ALA A 19 -7.49 -9.13 -0.90
C ALA A 19 -6.60 -8.31 -1.85
N ALA A 20 -5.41 -7.89 -1.42
CA ALA A 20 -4.45 -7.17 -2.25
C ALA A 20 -4.06 -8.01 -3.46
N SER A 21 -3.69 -9.27 -3.25
CA SER A 21 -3.32 -10.18 -4.34
C SER A 21 -4.46 -10.39 -5.33
N LEU A 22 -5.72 -10.47 -4.88
CA LEU A 22 -6.88 -10.68 -5.76
C LEU A 22 -7.17 -9.42 -6.58
N VAL A 23 -7.09 -8.24 -5.99
CA VAL A 23 -7.29 -6.97 -6.71
C VAL A 23 -6.19 -6.77 -7.75
N THR A 24 -4.92 -7.04 -7.40
CA THR A 24 -3.80 -6.96 -8.35
C THR A 24 -3.98 -7.95 -9.50
N GLN A 25 -4.33 -9.22 -9.23
CA GLN A 25 -4.57 -10.22 -10.27
C GLN A 25 -5.74 -9.84 -11.18
N TYR A 26 -6.83 -9.31 -10.62
CA TYR A 26 -7.94 -8.82 -11.42
C TYR A 26 -7.51 -7.69 -12.35
N ALA A 27 -6.76 -6.70 -11.85
CA ALA A 27 -6.27 -5.59 -12.66
C ALA A 27 -5.26 -6.04 -13.75
N GLU A 28 -4.44 -7.05 -13.47
CA GLU A 28 -3.59 -7.73 -14.47
C GLU A 28 -4.44 -8.36 -15.58
N ASP A 29 -5.49 -9.10 -15.22
CA ASP A 29 -6.40 -9.74 -16.18
C ASP A 29 -7.12 -8.72 -17.07
N GLN A 30 -7.44 -7.54 -16.53
CA GLN A 30 -7.99 -6.41 -17.30
C GLN A 30 -6.94 -5.64 -18.11
N ARG A 31 -5.66 -6.03 -18.02
CA ARG A 31 -4.51 -5.36 -18.68
C ARG A 31 -4.33 -3.90 -18.28
N TRP A 32 -4.62 -3.57 -17.03
CA TRP A 32 -4.43 -2.21 -16.49
C TRP A 32 -3.01 -1.93 -16.00
N GLY A 33 -2.12 -2.91 -16.06
CA GLY A 33 -0.73 -2.77 -15.63
C GLY A 33 -0.60 -2.39 -14.16
N PRO A 34 -1.16 -3.17 -13.22
CA PRO A 34 -1.13 -2.82 -11.81
C PRO A 34 0.28 -2.87 -11.22
N PHE A 35 0.44 -2.19 -10.10
CA PHE A 35 1.66 -2.16 -9.32
C PHE A 35 1.36 -2.36 -7.85
N GLY A 36 2.04 -3.34 -7.23
CA GLY A 36 1.87 -3.66 -5.82
C GLY A 36 2.82 -2.86 -4.94
N ILE A 37 2.34 -2.37 -3.81
CA ILE A 37 3.17 -1.81 -2.74
C ILE A 37 2.94 -2.61 -1.47
N GLU A 38 3.99 -3.25 -0.96
CA GLU A 38 3.94 -3.98 0.32
C GLU A 38 4.56 -3.13 1.43
N CYS A 39 3.72 -2.73 2.39
CA CYS A 39 4.14 -1.90 3.53
C CYS A 39 4.22 -2.68 4.85
N ASP A 40 3.80 -3.95 4.89
CA ASP A 40 3.90 -4.80 6.07
C ASP A 40 5.38 -5.15 6.37
N GLN A 41 5.89 -4.68 7.51
CA GLN A 41 7.24 -4.99 8.00
C GLN A 41 7.35 -6.38 8.61
N SER A 42 6.24 -6.94 9.11
CA SER A 42 6.21 -8.20 9.86
C SER A 42 5.98 -9.41 8.98
N ASN A 43 4.98 -9.34 8.09
CA ASN A 43 4.50 -10.50 7.32
C ASN A 43 4.50 -10.24 5.82
N ARG A 44 5.62 -10.54 5.16
CA ARG A 44 5.77 -10.44 3.71
C ARG A 44 4.94 -11.51 3.02
N THR A 45 3.91 -11.10 2.31
CA THR A 45 2.96 -11.98 1.62
C THR A 45 2.78 -11.58 0.16
N LEU A 46 2.54 -10.29 -0.12
CA LEU A 46 2.30 -9.80 -1.47
C LEU A 46 3.57 -9.92 -2.34
N SER A 47 4.74 -9.55 -1.78
CA SER A 47 6.02 -9.65 -2.50
C SER A 47 6.49 -11.08 -2.78
N ARG A 48 5.85 -12.10 -2.18
CA ARG A 48 6.15 -13.51 -2.48
C ARG A 48 5.56 -13.96 -3.82
N TYR A 49 4.58 -13.24 -4.35
CA TYR A 49 4.06 -13.49 -5.68
C TYR A 49 4.92 -12.72 -6.70
N GLU A 50 5.97 -13.36 -7.23
CA GLU A 50 6.94 -12.74 -8.15
C GLU A 50 6.28 -12.05 -9.37
N ARG A 51 5.10 -12.53 -9.77
CA ARG A 51 4.37 -12.03 -10.93
C ARG A 51 3.49 -10.80 -10.68
N LEU A 52 3.33 -10.36 -9.42
CA LEU A 52 2.46 -9.22 -9.05
C LEU A 52 3.19 -7.87 -9.01
N ARG A 53 4.37 -7.76 -9.66
CA ARG A 53 5.18 -6.53 -9.77
C ARG A 53 5.09 -5.65 -8.52
N THR A 54 5.60 -6.18 -7.40
CA THR A 54 5.44 -5.57 -6.08
C THR A 54 6.75 -4.94 -5.61
N GLN A 55 6.69 -3.70 -5.12
CA GLN A 55 7.79 -3.03 -4.41
C GLN A 55 7.51 -2.99 -2.91
N ARG A 56 8.57 -3.15 -2.12
CA ARG A 56 8.48 -2.97 -0.66
C ARG A 56 8.72 -1.52 -0.29
N LEU A 57 7.89 -0.98 0.58
CA LEU A 57 8.03 0.36 1.13
C LEU A 57 7.66 0.35 2.61
N GLU A 58 8.66 0.32 3.48
CA GLU A 58 8.44 0.24 4.91
C GLU A 58 8.09 1.63 5.47
N LEU A 59 6.83 1.90 5.79
CA LEU A 59 6.37 3.25 6.14
C LEU A 59 6.73 3.73 7.54
N LEU A 60 7.11 2.82 8.45
CA LEU A 60 7.38 3.17 9.84
C LEU A 60 8.87 3.39 10.10
N ASP A 61 9.18 4.37 10.93
CA ASP A 61 10.51 4.60 11.48
C ASP A 61 10.82 3.68 12.67
N SER A 62 11.97 3.88 13.32
CA SER A 62 12.38 3.13 14.50
C SER A 62 11.49 3.33 15.72
N GLU A 63 10.69 4.39 15.76
CA GLU A 63 9.75 4.73 16.83
C GLU A 63 8.30 4.32 16.50
N GLN A 64 8.11 3.52 15.44
CA GLN A 64 6.79 3.07 14.96
C GLN A 64 5.87 4.23 14.55
N GLN A 65 6.43 5.38 14.19
CA GLN A 65 5.71 6.51 13.59
C GLN A 65 5.90 6.51 12.07
N ILE A 66 5.07 7.27 11.34
CA ILE A 66 5.24 7.42 9.89
C ILE A 66 6.56 8.16 9.60
N ASP A 67 7.45 7.50 8.86
CA ASP A 67 8.62 8.13 8.28
C ASP A 67 8.17 9.01 7.11
N ARG A 68 8.17 10.34 7.33
CA ARG A 68 7.71 11.32 6.34
C ARG A 68 8.39 11.18 4.99
N ARG A 69 9.70 10.88 4.95
CA ARG A 69 10.43 10.75 3.69
C ARG A 69 9.96 9.55 2.89
N ARG A 70 9.70 8.43 3.56
CA ARG A 70 9.18 7.22 2.91
C ARG A 70 7.72 7.40 2.50
N PHE A 71 6.96 8.17 3.26
CA PHE A 71 5.62 8.58 2.85
C PHE A 71 5.66 9.48 1.62
N ASP A 72 6.59 10.44 1.53
CA ASP A 72 6.76 11.27 0.33
C ASP A 72 7.10 10.38 -0.89
N THR A 73 7.95 9.36 -0.72
CA THR A 73 8.19 8.35 -1.76
C THR A 73 6.92 7.62 -2.17
N LEU A 74 6.03 7.25 -1.24
CA LEU A 74 4.72 6.67 -1.57
C LEU A 74 3.93 7.62 -2.46
N ILE A 75 3.83 8.90 -2.08
CA ILE A 75 3.08 9.90 -2.86
C ILE A 75 3.69 10.08 -4.24
N GLU A 76 5.02 10.18 -4.35
CA GLU A 76 5.74 10.26 -5.63
C GLU A 76 5.39 9.09 -6.55
N MET A 77 5.40 7.86 -6.03
CA MET A 77 5.01 6.66 -6.78
C MET A 77 3.56 6.71 -7.26
N LEU A 78 2.64 7.31 -6.49
CA LEU A 78 1.23 7.44 -6.86
C LEU A 78 0.97 8.54 -7.90
N VAL A 79 1.78 9.60 -7.91
CA VAL A 79 1.62 10.72 -8.85
C VAL A 79 2.42 10.55 -10.13
N GLN A 80 3.37 9.61 -10.21
CA GLN A 80 4.09 9.26 -11.44
C GLN A 80 3.15 8.63 -12.48
N ASP A 81 3.30 8.99 -13.76
CA ASP A 81 2.38 8.59 -14.84
C ASP A 81 2.50 7.12 -15.28
N ASP A 82 3.57 6.45 -14.85
CA ASP A 82 3.87 5.08 -15.26
C ASP A 82 3.03 4.02 -14.51
N GLU A 83 2.32 4.42 -13.45
CA GLU A 83 1.56 3.51 -12.59
C GLU A 83 0.06 3.90 -12.53
N PRO A 84 -0.74 3.50 -13.52
CA PRO A 84 -2.15 3.87 -13.58
C PRO A 84 -3.02 3.15 -12.53
N PHE A 85 -2.57 2.04 -11.96
CA PHE A 85 -3.33 1.24 -11.00
C PHE A 85 -2.43 0.71 -9.88
N VAL A 86 -2.51 1.29 -8.69
CA VAL A 86 -1.65 0.94 -7.56
C VAL A 86 -2.46 0.24 -6.47
N VAL A 87 -1.95 -0.90 -5.98
CA VAL A 87 -2.54 -1.66 -4.87
C VAL A 87 -1.55 -1.68 -3.71
N MET A 88 -1.95 -1.13 -2.56
CA MET A 88 -1.13 -1.11 -1.35
C MET A 88 -1.65 -2.11 -0.32
N ASP A 89 -0.79 -3.05 0.11
CA ASP A 89 -1.03 -3.94 1.25
C ASP A 89 -0.42 -3.34 2.52
N ASN A 90 -1.28 -2.86 3.41
CA ASN A 90 -0.86 -2.25 4.67
C ASN A 90 -0.74 -3.30 5.79
N GLY A 91 0.35 -3.23 6.54
CA GLY A 91 0.55 -4.04 7.73
C GLY A 91 -0.37 -3.66 8.89
N GLN A 92 -0.56 -4.58 9.83
CA GLN A 92 -1.34 -4.31 11.05
C GLN A 92 -0.70 -3.18 11.89
N ALA A 93 0.63 -3.23 12.07
CA ALA A 93 1.37 -2.29 12.90
C ALA A 93 1.29 -0.85 12.36
N SER A 94 1.23 -0.71 11.03
CA SER A 94 1.16 0.59 10.35
C SER A 94 -0.24 1.15 10.23
N PHE A 95 -1.31 0.42 10.61
CA PHE A 95 -2.68 0.92 10.52
C PHE A 95 -2.90 2.22 11.29
N ALA A 96 -2.70 2.20 12.60
CA ALA A 96 -2.94 3.36 13.46
C ALA A 96 -2.06 4.58 13.10
N PRO A 97 -0.73 4.46 12.94
CA PRO A 97 0.11 5.60 12.57
C PRO A 97 -0.20 6.13 11.16
N LEU A 98 -0.51 5.27 10.17
CA LEU A 98 -0.91 5.72 8.83
C LEU A 98 -2.23 6.47 8.85
N THR A 99 -3.26 5.95 9.52
CA THR A 99 -4.56 6.63 9.62
C THR A 99 -4.42 7.99 10.31
N ARG A 100 -3.66 8.06 11.41
CA ARG A 100 -3.41 9.33 12.10
C ARG A 100 -2.71 10.33 11.18
N TYR A 101 -1.66 9.90 10.48
CA TYR A 101 -0.90 10.76 9.59
C TYR A 101 -1.76 11.28 8.41
N MET A 102 -2.59 10.42 7.82
CA MET A 102 -3.54 10.84 6.77
C MET A 102 -4.53 11.91 7.27
N VAL A 103 -5.00 11.80 8.51
CA VAL A 103 -5.85 12.84 9.13
C VAL A 103 -5.06 14.14 9.35
N GLU A 104 -3.82 14.06 9.84
CA GLU A 104 -2.93 15.23 9.99
C GLU A 104 -2.63 15.91 8.64
N CYS A 105 -2.62 15.14 7.56
CA CYS A 105 -2.48 15.63 6.18
C CYS A 105 -3.79 16.12 5.55
N HIS A 106 -4.91 16.17 6.28
CA HIS A 106 -6.22 16.57 5.74
C HIS A 106 -6.70 15.71 4.56
N ALA A 107 -6.26 14.45 4.49
CA ALA A 107 -6.53 13.58 3.34
C ALA A 107 -8.00 13.18 3.15
N PHE A 108 -8.86 13.48 4.14
CA PHE A 108 -10.29 13.17 4.14
C PHE A 108 -11.18 14.41 4.11
N ASP A 109 -10.59 15.61 4.02
CA ASP A 109 -11.34 16.84 3.92
C ASP A 109 -11.95 16.94 2.50
N THR A 110 -13.24 17.29 2.42
CA THR A 110 -14.03 17.41 1.16
C THR A 110 -14.03 18.82 0.60
#